data_AF-A0A6G5ACE3-F1
#
_entry.id   AF-A0A6G5ACE3-F1
#
_cell.length_a   1.000
_cell.length_b   1.000
_cell.length_c   1.000
_cell.angle_alpha   90.00
_cell.angle_beta   90.00
_cell.angle_gamma   90.00
#
_symmetry.space_group_name_H-M   'P 1'
#
loop_
_entity.id
_entity.type
_entity.pdbx_description
1 polymer ?
#
loop_
_entity_poly.entity_id
_entity_poly.type
_entity_poly.pdbx_seq_one_letter_code
_entity_poly.pdbx_strand_id
1 'polypeptide(L)' 'VNFGAVVFLLFINDIVLTLLVKVKLFADDCILHQEIYIYSDQESLNTALATLQTWCENWQMTINYKKQ' A
#
# COMPACT_ATOMS: atom_id res chain seq x y z
N VAL A 1 -25.34 -7.77 1.90
CA VAL A 1 -23.95 -7.33 2.21
C VAL A 1 -23.01 -8.31 1.52
N ASN A 2 -22.09 -7.84 0.67
CA ASN A 2 -21.13 -8.74 0.00
C ASN A 2 -19.99 -9.05 0.98
N PHE A 3 -20.02 -10.26 1.55
CA PHE A 3 -19.01 -10.70 2.52
C PHE A 3 -17.60 -10.73 1.91
N GLY A 4 -17.45 -11.05 0.63
CA GLY A 4 -16.16 -11.06 -0.04
C GLY A 4 -15.48 -9.68 -0.05
N ALA A 5 -16.24 -8.63 -0.36
CA ALA A 5 -15.73 -7.26 -0.35
C ALA A 5 -15.34 -6.79 1.07
N VAL A 6 -16.13 -7.15 2.08
CA VAL A 6 -15.83 -6.80 3.48
C VAL A 6 -14.58 -7.51 3.98
N VAL A 7 -14.43 -8.80 3.65
CA VAL A 7 -13.24 -9.59 4.03
C VAL A 7 -12.00 -9.05 3.31
N PHE A 8 -12.11 -8.72 2.02
CA PHE A 8 -11.02 -8.08 1.26
C PHE A 8 -10.56 -6.76 1.88
N LEU A 9 -11.50 -5.89 2.28
CA LEU A 9 -11.18 -4.63 2.96
C LEU A 9 -10.48 -4.83 4.29
N LEU A 10 -10.88 -5.85 5.08
CA LEU A 10 -10.19 -6.20 6.32
C LEU A 10 -8.74 -6.63 6.06
N PHE A 11 -8.49 -7.43 5.02
CA PHE A 11 -7.13 -7.86 4.65
C PHE A 11 -6.25 -6.70 4.19
N ILE A 12 -6.78 -5.80 3.35
CA ILE A 12 -6.01 -4.69 2.81
C ILE A 12 -5.73 -3.62 3.88
N ASN A 13 -6.62 -3.41 4.84
CA ASN A 13 -6.45 -2.36 5.86
C ASN A 13 -5.17 -2.54 6.69
N ASP A 14 -4.71 -3.78 6.89
CA ASP A 14 -3.49 -4.06 7.66
C ASP A 14 -2.22 -3.54 6.97
N ILE A 15 -2.25 -3.34 5.65
CA ILE A 15 -1.08 -2.83 4.91
C ILE A 15 -0.71 -1.40 5.32
N VAL A 16 -1.69 -0.60 5.74
CA VAL A 16 -1.47 0.79 6.14
C VAL A 16 -0.65 0.84 7.43
N LEU A 17 -0.70 -0.21 8.25
CA LEU A 17 0.03 -0.31 9.51
C LEU A 17 1.51 -0.69 9.31
N THR A 18 1.87 -1.27 8.17
CA THR A 18 3.23 -1.75 7.91
C THR A 18 4.11 -0.76 7.16
N LEU A 19 3.51 0.29 6.58
CA LEU A 19 4.19 1.25 5.72
C LEU A 19 4.58 2.52 6.50
N LEU A 20 5.83 2.96 6.35
CA LEU A 20 6.38 4.15 7.02
C LEU A 20 6.04 5.48 6.32
N VAL A 21 4.97 5.50 5.51
CA VAL A 21 4.58 6.65 4.68
C VAL A 21 3.09 6.93 4.78
N LYS A 22 2.65 8.10 4.28
CA LYS A 22 1.21 8.40 4.24
C LYS A 22 0.56 7.53 3.17
N VAL A 23 -0.45 6.75 3.58
CA VAL A 23 -1.25 5.91 2.68
C VAL A 23 -2.69 6.41 2.68
N LYS A 24 -3.25 6.62 1.50
CA LYS A 24 -4.69 6.81 1.30
C LYS A 24 -5.23 5.59 0.61
N LEU A 25 -6.28 5.00 1.16
CA LEU A 25 -6.81 3.73 0.69
C LEU A 25 -8.33 3.86 0.46
N PHE A 26 -8.78 3.39 -0.71
CA PHE A 26 -10.18 3.39 -1.10
C PHE A 26 -10.46 2.11 -1.89
N ALA A 27 -11.10 1.13 -1.25
CA ALA A 27 -11.24 -0.22 -1.80
C ALA A 27 -9.88 -0.83 -2.18
N ASP A 28 -9.67 -1.22 -3.43
CA ASP A 28 -8.40 -1.73 -3.97
C ASP A 28 -7.42 -0.63 -4.41
N ASP A 29 -7.91 0.60 -4.57
CA ASP A 29 -7.06 1.74 -4.92
C ASP A 29 -6.30 2.26 -3.69
N CYS A 30 -4.98 2.41 -3.83
CA CYS A 30 -4.15 3.05 -2.82
C CYS A 30 -3.21 4.10 -3.42
N ILE A 31 -2.92 5.12 -2.61
CA ILE A 31 -1.95 6.17 -2.92
C ILE A 31 -0.96 6.22 -1.78
N LEU A 32 0.30 5.91 -2.08
CA LEU A 32 1.43 6.08 -1.17
C LEU A 32 2.10 7.41 -1.49
N HIS A 33 2.32 8.24 -0.47
CA HIS A 33 3.02 9.50 -0.64
C HIS A 33 3.79 9.94 0.61
N GLN A 34 4.89 10.65 0.38
CA GLN A 34 5.71 11.27 1.40
C GLN A 34 6.23 12.62 0.90
N GLU A 35 6.24 13.61 1.78
CA GLU A 35 6.92 14.89 1.50
C GLU A 35 8.43 14.68 1.68
N ILE A 36 9.22 15.11 0.70
CA ILE A 36 10.67 14.89 0.68
C ILE A 36 11.36 16.20 1.02
N TYR A 37 12.00 16.25 2.18
CA TYR A 37 12.81 17.38 2.64
C TYR A 37 14.29 17.01 2.72
N ILE A 38 14.58 15.75 3.05
CA ILE A 38 15.92 15.21 3.22
C ILE A 38 16.08 13.86 2.50
N TYR A 39 17.32 13.43 2.33
CA TYR A 39 17.64 12.18 1.63
C TYR A 39 16.96 10.95 2.25
N SER A 40 16.89 10.87 3.58
CA SER A 40 16.25 9.75 4.28
C SER A 40 14.73 9.65 4.04
N ASP A 41 14.08 10.72 3.60
CA ASP A 41 12.67 10.66 3.21
C ASP A 41 12.49 9.85 1.92
N GLN A 42 13.45 9.96 0.99
CA GLN A 42 13.47 9.17 -0.24
C GLN A 42 13.73 7.70 0.07
N GLU A 43 14.64 7.42 1.02
CA GLU A 43 14.90 6.06 1.49
C GLU A 43 13.65 5.45 2.12
N SER A 44 12.95 6.22 2.97
CA SER A 44 11.70 5.79 3.62
C SER A 44 10.62 5.45 2.61
N LEU A 45 10.45 6.29 1.58
CA LEU A 45 9.51 6.02 0.48
C LEU A 45 9.88 4.77 -0.31
N ASN A 46 11.17 4.58 -0.63
CA ASN A 46 11.64 3.41 -1.34
C ASN A 46 11.47 2.12 -0.51
N THR A 47 11.75 2.17 0.79
CA THR A 47 11.49 1.06 1.72
C THR A 47 10.01 0.72 1.76
N ALA A 48 9.12 1.72 1.86
CA ALA A 48 7.68 1.49 1.84
C ALA A 48 7.21 0.83 0.53
N LEU A 49 7.73 1.25 -0.62
CA LEU A 49 7.43 0.60 -1.90
C LEU A 49 7.89 -0.86 -1.93
N ALA A 50 9.07 -1.16 -1.40
CA ALA A 50 9.56 -2.53 -1.29
C ALA A 50 8.70 -3.38 -0.35
N THR A 51 8.31 -2.83 0.81
CA THR A 51 7.39 -3.50 1.76
C THR A 51 6.03 -3.78 1.14
N LEU A 52 5.46 -2.82 0.40
CA LEU A 52 4.22 -2.99 -0.35
C LEU A 52 4.34 -4.13 -1.37
N GLN A 53 5.43 -4.17 -2.14
CA GLN A 53 5.67 -5.24 -3.11
C GLN A 53 5.73 -6.61 -2.43
N THR A 54 6.53 -6.76 -1.37
CA THR A 54 6.64 -8.03 -0.64
C THR A 54 5.30 -8.47 -0.05
N TRP A 55 4.50 -7.51 0.46
CA TRP A 55 3.15 -7.81 0.92
C TRP A 55 2.28 -8.34 -0.22
N CYS A 56 2.27 -7.68 -1.39
CA CYS A 56 1.53 -8.17 -2.54
C CYS A 56 1.96 -9.58 -2.97
N GLU A 57 3.26 -9.88 -2.98
CA GLU A 57 3.79 -11.21 -3.27
C GLU A 57 3.29 -12.28 -2.28
N ASN A 58 3.33 -11.98 -0.98
CA ASN A 58 2.86 -12.89 0.08
C ASN A 58 1.37 -13.23 -0.05
N TRP A 59 0.57 -12.26 -0.49
CA TRP A 59 -0.87 -12.41 -0.66
C TRP A 59 -1.28 -12.75 -2.11
N GLN A 60 -0.30 -13.04 -2.98
CA GLN A 60 -0.50 -13.37 -4.39
C GLN A 60 -1.31 -12.32 -5.17
N MET A 61 -1.13 -11.05 -4.83
CA MET A 61 -1.74 -9.91 -5.52
C MET A 61 -0.74 -9.23 -6.45
N THR A 62 -1.26 -8.60 -7.50
CA THR A 62 -0.46 -7.84 -8.47
C THR A 62 -0.84 -6.38 -8.41
N ILE A 63 0.15 -5.50 -8.21
CA ILE A 63 -0.06 -4.05 -8.23
C ILE A 63 -0.23 -3.60 -9.67
N ASN A 64 -1.33 -2.90 -9.95
CA ASN A 64 -1.51 -2.23 -11.22
C ASN A 64 -0.99 -0.80 -11.16
N TYR A 65 0.23 -0.57 -11.65
CA TYR A 65 0.83 0.76 -11.72
C TYR A 65 0.26 1.65 -12.84
N LYS A 66 -0.55 1.08 -13.73
CA LYS A 66 -1.20 1.86 -14.78
C LYS A 66 -2.47 2.47 -14.22
N LYS A 67 -2.53 3.80 -14.20
CA LYS A 67 -3.80 4.52 -14.00
C LYS A 67 -4.76 4.11 -15.12
N GLN A 68 -6.00 3.76 -14.74
CA GLN A 68 -7.14 3.79 -15.66
C GLN A 68 -7.49 5.25 -16.00
#